data_AF-A0A8D0EH39-F1
#
_entry.id   AF-A0A8D0EH39-F1
#
_cell.length_a   1.000
_cell.length_b   1.000
_cell.length_c   1.000
_cell.angle_alpha   90.00
_cell.angle_beta   90.00
_cell.angle_gamma   90.00
#
_symmetry.space_group_name_H-M   'P 1'
#
loop_
_entity.id
_entity.type
_entity.pdbx_description
1 polymer ?
#
loop_
_entity_poly.entity_id
_entity_poly.type
_entity_poly.pdbx_seq_one_letter_code
_entity_poly.pdbx_strand_id
1 'polypeptide(L)'
;MSLALHDLLICCRRLENEKAVERRKEIENFKRLLRDSETVLQLDRNSDSKQGKQLNWDAVFSVLQKYFQKEMKNLQLTKPNASASTQTTRQKKMQEVGSLVKYFIRCANKRGPRLKCQELLIYVMEIIRDPTSCAAYGSDCSSILLKDILSVRKYWCEISQQQWSGTFL
;
A
#
# COMPACT_ATOMS: atom_id res chain seq x y z
N MET A 1 14.51 -19.02 7.60
CA MET A 1 13.31 -18.21 7.32
C MET A 1 12.19 -18.76 8.16
N SER A 2 11.53 -17.95 8.99
CA SER A 2 10.42 -18.45 9.83
C SER A 2 9.22 -18.85 8.96
N LEU A 3 8.40 -19.78 9.44
CA LEU A 3 7.18 -20.21 8.75
C LEU A 3 6.25 -19.02 8.49
N ALA A 4 6.09 -18.13 9.46
CA ALA A 4 5.25 -16.93 9.36
C ALA A 4 5.71 -15.96 8.25
N LEU A 5 7.03 -15.79 8.06
CA LEU A 5 7.57 -14.97 6.98
C LEU A 5 7.48 -15.67 5.62
N HIS A 6 7.58 -17.00 5.60
CA HIS A 6 7.37 -17.81 4.40
C HIS A 6 5.93 -17.69 3.89
N ASP A 7 4.95 -17.78 4.80
CA ASP A 7 3.53 -17.65 4.46
C ASP A 7 3.20 -16.27 3.91
N LEU A 8 3.79 -15.21 4.49
CA LEU A 8 3.67 -13.86 3.94
C LEU A 8 4.32 -13.73 2.57
N LEU A 9 5.50 -14.31 2.35
CA LEU A 9 6.15 -14.32 1.05
C LEU A 9 5.29 -15.01 -0.02
N ILE A 10 4.69 -16.16 0.32
CA ILE A 10 3.76 -16.87 -0.57
C ILE A 10 2.54 -15.99 -0.84
N CYS A 11 1.95 -15.37 0.19
CA CYS A 11 0.81 -14.49 0.04
C CYS A 11 1.13 -13.31 -0.90
N CYS A 12 2.29 -12.66 -0.73
CA CYS A 12 2.78 -11.61 -1.63
C CYS A 12 2.85 -12.07 -3.09
N ARG A 13 3.40 -13.27 -3.36
CA ARG A 13 3.44 -13.83 -4.72
C ARG A 13 2.05 -14.05 -5.30
N ARG A 14 1.09 -14.46 -4.47
CA ARG A 14 -0.30 -14.66 -4.91
C ARG A 14 -1.04 -13.33 -5.14
N LEU A 15 -0.67 -12.26 -4.45
CA LEU A 15 -1.15 -10.90 -4.74
C LEU A 15 -0.70 -10.40 -6.12
N GLU A 16 0.38 -10.94 -6.69
CA GLU A 16 0.84 -10.60 -8.03
C GLU A 16 0.14 -11.42 -9.14
N ASN A 17 -0.71 -12.40 -8.79
CA ASN A 17 -1.39 -13.29 -9.74
C ASN A 17 -2.15 -12.52 -10.85
N GLU A 18 -2.23 -13.05 -12.06
CA GLU A 18 -2.96 -12.42 -13.17
C GLU A 18 -4.48 -12.40 -12.97
N LYS A 19 -5.03 -13.43 -12.32
CA LYS A 19 -6.47 -13.57 -12.10
C LYS A 19 -6.93 -12.69 -10.93
N ALA A 20 -7.78 -11.70 -11.23
CA ALA A 20 -8.31 -10.76 -10.23
C ALA A 20 -9.10 -11.44 -9.10
N VAL A 21 -9.79 -12.55 -9.38
CA VAL A 21 -10.50 -13.33 -8.35
C VAL A 21 -9.53 -13.96 -7.36
N GLU A 22 -8.43 -14.53 -7.84
CA GLU A 22 -7.43 -15.17 -6.99
C GLU A 22 -6.70 -14.15 -6.12
N ARG A 23 -6.32 -12.99 -6.68
CA ARG A 23 -5.71 -11.91 -5.89
C ARG A 23 -6.62 -11.44 -4.74
N ARG A 24 -7.92 -11.27 -5.01
CA ARG A 24 -8.88 -10.77 -4.00
C ARG A 24 -9.07 -11.74 -2.83
N LYS A 25 -9.02 -13.05 -3.07
CA LYS A 25 -9.12 -14.06 -2.01
C LYS A 25 -7.97 -13.98 -1.01
N GLU A 26 -6.80 -13.51 -1.44
CA GLU A 26 -5.61 -13.44 -0.60
C GLU A 26 -5.57 -12.22 0.31
N ILE A 27 -6.44 -11.22 0.11
CA ILE A 27 -6.41 -9.97 0.89
C ILE A 27 -6.69 -10.20 2.38
N GLU A 28 -7.66 -11.06 2.71
CA GLU A 28 -7.96 -11.36 4.11
C GLU A 28 -6.85 -12.19 4.75
N ASN A 29 -6.22 -13.09 4.00
CA ASN A 29 -5.04 -13.82 4.44
C ASN A 29 -3.85 -12.86 4.69
N PHE A 30 -3.62 -11.92 3.77
CA PHE A 30 -2.60 -10.89 3.90
C PHE A 30 -2.81 -10.04 5.16
N LYS A 31 -4.03 -9.53 5.39
CA LYS A 31 -4.37 -8.79 6.62
C LYS A 31 -4.15 -9.61 7.88
N ARG A 32 -4.52 -10.90 7.86
CA ARG A 32 -4.31 -11.83 8.98
C ARG A 32 -2.82 -11.99 9.29
N LEU A 33 -1.99 -12.21 8.29
CA LEU A 33 -0.54 -12.33 8.45
C LEU A 33 0.09 -11.03 8.98
N LEU A 34 -0.42 -9.86 8.60
CA LEU A 34 0.04 -8.56 9.14
C LEU A 34 -0.41 -8.30 10.59
N ARG A 35 -1.32 -9.10 11.14
CA ARG A 35 -1.71 -9.06 12.56
C ARG A 35 -0.94 -10.09 13.39
N ASP A 36 -0.33 -11.08 12.75
CA ASP A 36 0.47 -12.08 13.42
C ASP A 36 1.74 -11.44 14.01
N SER A 37 1.96 -11.64 15.31
CA SER A 37 3.06 -11.01 16.04
C SER A 37 4.42 -11.48 15.54
N GLU A 38 4.54 -12.75 15.15
CA GLU A 38 5.81 -13.30 14.68
C GLU A 38 6.13 -12.74 13.28
N THR A 39 5.18 -12.72 12.35
CA THR A 39 5.35 -12.07 11.04
C THR A 39 5.80 -10.62 11.21
N VAL A 40 5.12 -9.85 12.07
CA VAL A 40 5.43 -8.44 12.32
C VAL A 40 6.84 -8.26 12.90
N LEU A 41 7.20 -9.06 13.90
CA LEU A 41 8.51 -8.97 14.56
C LEU A 41 9.64 -9.30 13.59
N GLN A 42 9.43 -10.27 12.70
CA GLN A 42 10.41 -10.62 11.66
C GLN A 42 10.55 -9.51 10.62
N LEU A 43 9.45 -8.87 10.19
CA LEU A 43 9.51 -7.73 9.27
C LEU A 43 10.25 -6.54 9.89
N ASP A 44 9.99 -6.24 11.17
CA ASP A 44 10.71 -5.18 11.89
C ASP A 44 12.21 -5.47 11.94
N ARG A 45 12.60 -6.68 12.39
CA ARG A 45 14.00 -7.12 12.45
C ARG A 45 14.69 -7.03 11.09
N ASN A 46 14.01 -7.46 10.03
CA ASN A 46 14.57 -7.45 8.67
C ASN A 46 14.68 -6.04 8.11
N SER A 47 13.82 -5.12 8.54
CA SER A 47 13.89 -3.70 8.14
C SER A 47 15.00 -2.95 8.86
N ASP A 48 15.36 -3.37 10.08
CA ASP A 48 16.51 -2.83 10.83
C ASP A 48 17.85 -3.44 10.38
N SER A 49 17.82 -4.61 9.75
CA SER A 49 19.02 -5.31 9.30
C SER A 49 19.65 -4.64 8.08
N LYS A 50 20.98 -4.50 8.10
CA LYS A 50 21.77 -4.08 6.92
C LYS A 50 21.83 -5.16 5.84
N GLN A 51 21.40 -6.40 6.13
CA GLN A 51 21.39 -7.50 5.19
C GLN A 51 20.07 -7.52 4.40
N GLY A 52 20.01 -6.75 3.30
CA GLY A 52 18.80 -6.57 2.47
C GLY A 52 18.31 -7.78 1.67
N LYS A 53 18.61 -9.01 2.09
CA LYS A 53 18.20 -10.24 1.37
C LYS A 53 16.87 -10.84 1.85
N GLN A 54 16.37 -10.42 3.01
CA GLN A 54 15.16 -10.97 3.60
C GLN A 54 13.94 -10.07 3.35
N LEU A 55 12.74 -10.66 3.33
CA LEU A 55 11.49 -9.93 3.17
C LEU A 55 11.34 -8.93 4.33
N ASN A 56 11.17 -7.66 4.00
CA ASN A 56 11.04 -6.54 4.93
C ASN A 56 9.83 -5.67 4.58
N TRP A 57 9.56 -4.62 5.37
CA TRP A 57 8.38 -3.76 5.17
C TRP A 57 8.36 -3.09 3.79
N ASP A 58 9.49 -2.57 3.30
CA ASP A 58 9.56 -1.93 1.98
C ASP A 58 9.31 -2.93 0.84
N ALA A 59 9.83 -4.16 0.93
CA ALA A 59 9.60 -5.20 -0.07
C ALA A 59 8.13 -5.59 -0.15
N VAL A 60 7.45 -5.71 0.99
CA VAL A 60 6.00 -5.97 1.04
C VAL A 60 5.23 -4.76 0.51
N PHE A 61 5.66 -3.54 0.81
CA PHE A 61 5.04 -2.33 0.30
C PHE A 61 5.11 -2.25 -1.23
N SER A 62 6.26 -2.57 -1.82
CA SER A 62 6.42 -2.61 -3.27
C SER A 62 5.46 -3.60 -3.95
N VAL A 63 5.28 -4.79 -3.36
CA VAL A 63 4.27 -5.77 -3.83
C VAL A 63 2.86 -5.18 -3.72
N LEU A 64 2.55 -4.51 -2.61
CA LEU A 64 1.24 -3.90 -2.40
C LEU A 64 0.96 -2.76 -3.38
N GLN A 65 1.97 -1.93 -3.70
CA GLN A 65 1.86 -0.89 -4.72
C GLN A 65 1.57 -1.50 -6.10
N LYS A 66 2.27 -2.57 -6.50
CA LYS A 66 1.99 -3.29 -7.75
C LYS A 66 0.58 -3.87 -7.79
N TYR A 67 0.15 -4.49 -6.68
CA TYR A 67 -1.23 -4.98 -6.53
C TYR A 67 -2.24 -3.84 -6.72
N PHE A 68 -2.05 -2.72 -6.02
CA PHE A 68 -2.91 -1.54 -6.11
C PHE A 68 -3.02 -1.02 -7.55
N GLN A 69 -1.88 -0.84 -8.23
CA GLN A 69 -1.82 -0.39 -9.62
C GLN A 69 -2.56 -1.36 -10.56
N LYS A 70 -2.45 -2.68 -10.33
CA LYS A 70 -3.15 -3.71 -11.11
C LYS A 70 -4.66 -3.69 -10.90
N GLU A 71 -5.13 -3.52 -9.67
CA GLU A 71 -6.55 -3.36 -9.39
C GLU A 71 -7.12 -2.08 -10.00
N MET A 72 -6.37 -0.98 -9.92
CA MET A 72 -6.78 0.29 -10.50
C MET A 72 -6.99 0.19 -12.02
N LYS A 73 -6.02 -0.39 -12.74
CA LYS A 73 -6.13 -0.65 -14.19
C LYS A 73 -7.33 -1.55 -14.52
N ASN A 74 -7.53 -2.63 -13.77
CA ASN A 74 -8.66 -3.53 -13.99
C ASN A 74 -10.02 -2.87 -13.78
N LEU A 75 -10.14 -1.99 -12.79
CA LEU A 75 -11.37 -1.26 -12.53
C LEU A 75 -11.62 -0.18 -13.59
N GLN A 76 -10.57 0.43 -14.16
CA GLN A 76 -10.67 1.39 -15.27
C GLN A 76 -11.13 0.76 -16.59
N LEU A 77 -10.74 -0.48 -16.90
CA LEU A 77 -11.18 -1.20 -18.10
C LEU A 77 -12.70 -1.52 -18.13
N THR A 78 -13.40 -1.31 -17.01
CA THR A 78 -14.84 -1.57 -16.92
C THR A 78 -15.62 -0.38 -17.50
N LYS A 79 -16.51 -0.63 -18.48
CA LYS A 79 -17.25 0.39 -19.22
C LYS A 79 -17.99 1.39 -18.30
N PRO A 80 -17.99 2.70 -18.62
CA PRO A 80 -18.67 3.73 -17.82
C PRO A 80 -20.21 3.62 -17.86
N ASN A 81 -20.79 3.02 -18.90
CA ASN A 81 -22.25 2.88 -19.07
C ASN A 81 -22.85 1.69 -18.29
N ALA A 82 -22.23 1.31 -17.18
CA ALA A 82 -22.72 0.23 -16.34
C ALA A 82 -23.92 0.69 -15.50
N SER A 83 -24.74 -0.26 -15.04
CA SER A 83 -25.86 0.05 -14.15
C SER A 83 -25.39 0.73 -12.84
N ALA A 84 -26.27 1.50 -12.20
CA ALA A 84 -26.00 2.14 -10.91
C ALA A 84 -25.52 1.14 -9.83
N SER A 85 -26.07 -0.09 -9.82
CA SER A 85 -25.64 -1.16 -8.92
C SER A 85 -24.22 -1.65 -9.19
N THR A 86 -23.82 -1.69 -10.47
CA THR A 86 -22.47 -2.07 -10.89
C THR A 86 -21.47 -0.97 -10.56
N GLN A 87 -21.84 0.30 -10.73
CA GLN A 87 -21.03 1.45 -10.34
C GLN A 87 -20.80 1.52 -8.83
N THR A 88 -21.84 1.26 -8.02
CA THR A 88 -21.73 1.20 -6.56
C THR A 88 -20.79 0.07 -6.12
N THR A 89 -20.93 -1.12 -6.72
CA THR A 89 -20.04 -2.27 -6.43
C THR A 89 -18.59 -1.95 -6.80
N ARG A 90 -18.37 -1.23 -7.91
CA ARG A 90 -17.03 -0.77 -8.33
C ARG A 90 -16.45 0.22 -7.32
N GLN A 91 -17.21 1.23 -6.90
CA GLN A 91 -16.76 2.21 -5.90
C GLN A 91 -16.37 1.53 -4.58
N LYS A 92 -17.16 0.58 -4.11
CA LYS A 92 -16.83 -0.20 -2.90
C LYS A 92 -15.50 -0.96 -3.05
N LYS A 93 -15.26 -1.60 -4.20
CA LYS A 93 -13.99 -2.28 -4.49
C LYS A 93 -12.81 -1.31 -4.52
N MET A 94 -12.99 -0.12 -5.10
CA MET A 94 -11.95 0.92 -5.07
C MET A 94 -11.64 1.30 -3.61
N GLN A 95 -12.65 1.62 -2.80
CA GLN A 95 -12.45 1.96 -1.39
C GLN A 95 -11.76 0.85 -0.59
N GLU A 96 -12.10 -0.42 -0.82
CA GLU A 96 -11.45 -1.57 -0.18
C GLU A 96 -9.95 -1.65 -0.50
N VAL A 97 -9.57 -1.38 -1.75
CA VAL A 97 -8.18 -1.37 -2.20
C VAL A 97 -7.39 -0.19 -1.59
N GLY A 98 -7.97 1.02 -1.58
CA GLY A 98 -7.35 2.19 -0.92
C GLY A 98 -7.18 2.00 0.59
N SER A 99 -8.22 1.47 1.25
CA SER A 99 -8.20 1.16 2.68
C SER A 99 -7.12 0.15 3.05
N LEU A 100 -6.79 -0.78 2.15
CA LEU A 100 -5.74 -1.77 2.38
C LEU A 100 -4.34 -1.14 2.45
N VAL A 101 -4.03 -0.21 1.53
CA VAL A 101 -2.72 0.46 1.52
C VAL A 101 -2.54 1.30 2.79
N LYS A 102 -3.57 2.06 3.15
CA LYS A 102 -3.61 2.84 4.40
C LYS A 102 -3.44 1.95 5.65
N TYR A 103 -4.15 0.82 5.69
CA TYR A 103 -4.02 -0.17 6.76
C TYR A 103 -2.58 -0.68 6.86
N PHE A 104 -1.97 -1.07 5.74
CA PHE A 104 -0.60 -1.56 5.69
C PHE A 104 0.40 -0.54 6.24
N ILE A 105 0.33 0.72 5.78
CA ILE A 105 1.23 1.80 6.22
C ILE A 105 1.15 1.97 7.74
N ARG A 106 -0.06 1.96 8.30
CA ARG A 106 -0.28 2.07 9.74
C ARG A 106 0.25 0.86 10.51
N CYS A 107 0.09 -0.35 9.97
CA CYS A 107 0.64 -1.56 10.57
C CYS A 107 2.17 -1.55 10.60
N ALA A 108 2.81 -1.12 9.51
CA ALA A 108 4.26 -0.98 9.41
C ALA A 108 4.77 0.06 10.41
N ASN A 109 4.11 1.21 10.49
CA ASN A 109 4.57 2.35 11.29
C ASN A 109 4.15 2.32 12.77
N LYS A 110 3.36 1.31 13.20
CA LYS A 110 2.85 1.21 14.57
C LYS A 110 3.96 1.23 15.64
N ARG A 111 5.16 0.74 15.31
CA ARG A 111 6.33 0.65 16.21
C ARG A 111 7.45 1.60 15.78
N GLY A 112 7.08 2.70 15.13
CA GLY A 112 8.01 3.67 14.55
C GLY A 112 8.07 3.57 13.02
N PRO A 113 8.59 4.61 12.34
CA PRO A 113 8.60 4.72 10.88
C PRO A 113 9.52 3.68 10.21
N ARG A 114 8.91 2.69 9.53
CA ARG A 114 9.60 1.53 8.92
C ARG A 114 9.72 1.59 7.40
N LEU A 115 8.83 2.32 6.74
CA LEU A 115 8.85 2.48 5.29
C LEU A 115 9.78 3.62 4.87
N LYS A 116 10.35 3.55 3.68
CA LYS A 116 11.09 4.68 3.08
C LYS A 116 10.16 5.85 2.78
N CYS A 117 10.53 7.07 3.23
CA CYS A 117 9.72 8.26 2.97
C CYS A 117 9.51 8.51 1.47
N GLN A 118 10.55 8.29 0.67
CA GLN A 118 10.48 8.48 -0.78
C GLN A 118 9.41 7.58 -1.43
N GLU A 119 9.32 6.32 -1.05
CA GLU A 119 8.32 5.38 -1.60
C GLU A 119 6.89 5.77 -1.20
N LEU A 120 6.72 6.26 0.04
CA LEU A 120 5.43 6.78 0.51
C LEU A 120 4.99 8.02 -0.29
N LEU A 121 5.91 8.95 -0.54
CA LEU A 121 5.62 10.15 -1.34
C LEU A 121 5.34 9.80 -2.79
N ILE A 122 6.12 8.91 -3.41
CA ILE A 122 5.86 8.44 -4.79
C ILE A 122 4.44 7.88 -4.89
N TYR A 123 4.04 6.99 -3.97
CA TYR A 123 2.67 6.45 -3.94
C TYR A 123 1.59 7.53 -3.87
N VAL A 124 1.72 8.48 -2.95
CA VAL A 124 0.76 9.58 -2.80
C VAL A 124 0.69 10.44 -4.06
N MET A 125 1.85 10.74 -4.65
CA MET A 125 1.96 11.61 -5.82
C MET A 125 1.46 10.98 -7.10
N GLU A 126 1.70 9.69 -7.31
CA GLU A 126 1.13 8.94 -8.44
C GLU A 126 -0.39 9.00 -8.44
N ILE A 127 -1.03 8.92 -7.26
CA ILE A 127 -2.48 8.98 -7.14
C ILE A 127 -3.02 10.39 -7.33
N ILE A 128 -2.40 11.39 -6.70
CA ILE A 128 -2.89 12.78 -6.76
C ILE A 128 -2.75 13.37 -8.17
N ARG A 129 -1.69 12.98 -8.91
CA ARG A 129 -1.42 13.50 -10.26
C ARG A 129 -2.37 12.97 -11.33
N ASP A 130 -2.98 11.80 -11.15
CA ASP A 130 -4.00 11.29 -12.06
C ASP A 130 -5.40 11.69 -11.56
N PRO A 131 -6.18 12.51 -12.30
CA PRO A 131 -7.49 12.97 -11.84
C PRO A 131 -8.47 11.84 -11.51
N THR A 132 -8.41 10.74 -12.25
CA THR A 132 -9.30 9.58 -12.04
C THR A 132 -8.97 8.88 -10.72
N SER A 133 -7.68 8.66 -10.46
CA SER A 133 -7.18 8.07 -9.22
C SER A 133 -7.40 9.00 -8.04
N CYS A 134 -7.15 10.30 -8.21
CA CYS A 134 -7.36 11.32 -7.20
C CYS A 134 -8.85 11.40 -6.78
N ALA A 135 -9.78 11.34 -7.73
CA ALA A 135 -11.21 11.31 -7.41
C ALA A 135 -11.62 10.09 -6.56
N ALA A 136 -10.94 8.95 -6.72
CA ALA A 136 -11.27 7.72 -6.01
C ALA A 136 -10.52 7.55 -4.68
N TYR A 137 -9.26 7.98 -4.61
CA TYR A 137 -8.33 7.67 -3.53
C TYR A 137 -7.73 8.91 -2.86
N GLY A 138 -7.99 10.12 -3.39
CA GLY A 138 -7.39 11.36 -2.91
C GLY A 138 -7.67 11.66 -1.45
N SER A 139 -8.83 11.28 -0.92
CA SER A 139 -9.14 11.40 0.52
C SER A 139 -8.24 10.50 1.38
N ASP A 140 -7.99 9.26 0.92
CA ASP A 140 -7.08 8.35 1.62
C ASP A 140 -5.63 8.82 1.51
N CYS A 141 -5.18 9.28 0.33
CA CYS A 141 -3.86 9.88 0.14
C CYS A 141 -3.66 11.13 1.00
N SER A 142 -4.66 12.01 1.09
CA SER A 142 -4.62 13.19 1.96
C SER A 142 -4.52 12.78 3.43
N SER A 143 -5.28 11.76 3.85
CA SER A 143 -5.18 11.22 5.20
C SER A 143 -3.81 10.62 5.48
N ILE A 144 -3.24 9.85 4.55
CA ILE A 144 -1.91 9.25 4.69
C ILE A 144 -0.86 10.35 4.77
N LEU A 145 -0.89 11.31 3.85
CA LEU A 145 0.05 12.41 3.80
C LEU A 145 0.05 13.20 5.10
N LEU A 146 -1.12 13.66 5.56
CA LEU A 146 -1.21 14.51 6.74
C LEU A 146 -0.93 13.74 8.04
N LYS A 147 -1.47 12.52 8.19
CA LYS A 147 -1.49 11.81 9.48
C LYS A 147 -0.41 10.76 9.64
N ASP A 148 0.09 10.21 8.54
CA ASP A 148 1.00 9.06 8.55
C ASP A 148 2.39 9.42 7.95
N ILE A 149 2.52 10.54 7.22
CA ILE A 149 3.80 11.05 6.67
C ILE A 149 4.23 12.34 7.35
N LEU A 150 3.49 13.44 7.15
CA LEU A 150 3.90 14.79 7.58
C LEU A 150 3.89 14.97 9.11
N SER A 151 3.05 14.21 9.82
CA SER A 151 3.05 14.16 11.29
C SER A 151 4.27 13.45 11.88
N VAL A 152 5.00 12.66 11.08
CA VAL A 152 6.10 11.82 11.53
C VAL A 152 7.42 12.52 11.29
N ARG A 153 8.08 12.93 12.38
CA ARG A 153 9.33 13.73 12.33
C ARG A 153 10.42 13.12 11.44
N LYS A 154 10.61 11.80 11.46
CA LYS A 154 11.60 11.12 10.60
C LYS A 154 11.31 11.40 9.12
N TYR A 155 10.09 11.17 8.69
CA TYR A 155 9.69 11.37 7.30
C TYR A 155 9.78 12.83 6.91
N TRP A 156 9.25 13.73 7.73
CA TRP A 156 9.36 15.17 7.51
C TRP A 156 10.81 15.61 7.23
N CYS A 157 11.77 15.15 8.03
CA CYS A 157 13.18 15.49 7.85
C CYS A 157 13.83 14.83 6.61
N GLU A 158 13.27 13.76 6.08
CA GLU A 158 13.76 13.08 4.86
C GLU A 158 13.25 13.74 3.57
N ILE A 159 12.22 14.59 3.63
CA ILE A 159 11.67 15.27 2.45
C ILE A 159 12.60 16.44 2.06
N SER A 160 13.27 16.31 0.93
CA SER A 160 14.11 17.38 0.37
C SER A 160 13.27 18.56 -0.14
N GLN A 161 13.87 19.75 -0.21
CA GLN A 161 13.22 20.95 -0.75
C GLN A 161 12.70 20.74 -2.19
N GLN A 162 13.42 19.98 -3.03
CA GLN A 162 12.96 19.65 -4.39
C GLN A 162 11.69 18.79 -4.37
N GLN A 163 11.61 17.82 -3.44
CA GLN A 163 10.41 17.02 -3.25
C GLN A 163 9.26 17.90 -2.75
N TRP A 164 9.49 18.85 -1.86
CA TRP A 164 8.46 19.81 -1.45
C TRP A 164 7.90 20.61 -2.63
N SER A 165 8.76 21.19 -3.45
CA SER A 165 8.35 22.01 -4.60
C SER A 165 7.62 21.21 -5.67
N GLY A 166 7.99 19.95 -5.92
CA GLY A 166 7.28 19.10 -6.89
C GLY A 166 6.02 18.42 -6.34
N THR A 167 5.75 18.55 -5.04
CA THR A 167 4.66 17.87 -4.31
C THR A 167 3.51 18.80 -3.92
N PHE A 168 3.79 20.07 -3.64
CA PHE A 168 2.81 21.00 -3.07
C PHE A 168 2.68 22.36 -3.80
N LEU A 169 3.45 22.59 -4.87
CA LEU A 169 3.38 23.76 -5.75
C LEU A 169 3.08 23.31 -7.18
#